data_AF-A0A1F3ZKJ6-F1
#
_entry.id   AF-A0A1F3ZKJ6-F1
#
_cell.length_a   1.000
_cell.length_b   1.000
_cell.length_c   1.000
_cell.angle_alpha   90.00
_cell.angle_beta   90.00
_cell.angle_gamma   90.00
#
_symmetry.space_group_name_H-M   'P 1'
#
loop_
_entity.id
_entity.type
_entity.pdbx_description
1 polymer ?
#
loop_
_entity_poly.entity_id
_entity_poly.type
_entity_poly.pdbx_seq_one_letter_code
_entity_poly.pdbx_strand_id
1 'polypeptide(L)'
;MAIAIALSNGRTWKTKAAALNHFKAMLARHADGAVVEDRSDHDDLVALLERYEEAITDGSSKTGVGIDHFTRTRNNFNGYSTPSFWGHRTDGTATGFSYISGESPRELGASGRA
;
A
#
# COMPACT_ATOMS: atom_id res chain seq x y z
N MET A 1 0.50 -6.93 23.93
CA MET A 1 -0.22 -5.63 23.94
C MET A 1 -0.71 -5.35 22.52
N ALA A 2 -2.01 -5.16 22.32
CA ALA A 2 -2.53 -4.78 21.00
C ALA A 2 -2.28 -3.29 20.81
N ILE A 3 -1.32 -2.94 19.95
CA ILE A 3 -1.10 -1.53 19.57
C ILE A 3 -2.29 -1.15 18.67
N ALA A 4 -3.09 -0.19 19.14
CA ALA A 4 -4.13 0.39 18.33
C ALA A 4 -3.46 1.06 17.11
N ILE A 5 -4.01 0.84 15.92
CA ILE A 5 -3.51 1.45 14.69
C ILE A 5 -4.27 2.75 14.51
N ALA A 6 -3.55 3.87 14.66
CA ALA A 6 -4.05 5.19 14.34
C ALA A 6 -3.29 5.72 13.12
N LEU A 7 -4.03 6.19 12.12
CA LEU A 7 -3.51 6.81 10.91
C LEU A 7 -3.61 8.33 11.00
N SER A 8 -2.76 9.02 10.24
CA SER A 8 -2.73 10.48 10.10
C SER A 8 -4.06 11.06 9.62
N ASN A 9 -4.82 10.30 8.82
CA ASN A 9 -6.15 10.69 8.34
C ASN A 9 -7.29 10.57 9.37
N GLY A 10 -6.98 10.25 10.62
CA GLY A 10 -7.96 10.13 11.70
C GLY A 10 -8.63 8.76 11.80
N ARG A 11 -8.30 7.80 10.93
CA ARG A 11 -8.78 6.43 11.10
C ARG A 11 -8.05 5.71 12.21
N THR A 12 -8.83 5.05 13.06
CA THR A 12 -8.32 4.28 14.18
C THR A 12 -8.95 2.90 14.23
N TRP A 13 -8.13 1.87 14.38
CA TRP A 13 -8.55 0.51 14.62
C TRP A 13 -8.01 0.00 15.95
N LYS A 14 -8.88 -0.67 16.71
CA LYS A 14 -8.52 -1.28 18.00
C LYS A 14 -7.52 -2.43 17.86
N THR A 15 -7.49 -3.09 16.70
CA THR A 15 -6.59 -4.22 16.43
C THR A 15 -6.04 -4.18 15.00
N LYS A 16 -4.82 -4.72 14.81
CA LYS A 16 -4.24 -4.93 13.48
C LYS A 16 -5.16 -5.76 12.58
N ALA A 17 -5.86 -6.74 13.15
CA ALA A 17 -6.81 -7.57 12.40
C ALA A 17 -8.01 -6.76 11.85
N ALA A 18 -8.52 -5.79 12.62
CA ALA A 18 -9.62 -4.93 12.15
C ALA A 18 -9.15 -4.00 11.02
N ALA A 19 -7.96 -3.41 11.13
CA ALA A 19 -7.35 -2.64 10.04
C ALA A 19 -7.17 -3.51 8.80
N LEU A 20 -6.58 -4.70 8.96
CA LEU A 20 -6.34 -5.63 7.85
C LEU A 20 -7.63 -6.06 7.16
N ASN A 21 -8.70 -6.32 7.92
CA ASN A 21 -9.99 -6.67 7.33
C ASN A 21 -10.59 -5.49 6.55
N HIS A 22 -10.39 -4.26 7.04
CA HIS A 22 -10.80 -3.07 6.33
C HIS A 22 -10.10 -2.94 4.96
N PHE A 23 -8.77 -3.00 4.94
CA PHE A 23 -8.00 -2.91 3.68
C PHE A 23 -8.26 -4.10 2.75
N LYS A 24 -8.52 -5.30 3.30
CA LYS A 24 -8.93 -6.46 2.50
C LYS A 24 -10.29 -6.25 1.85
N ALA A 25 -11.25 -5.67 2.56
CA ALA A 25 -12.56 -5.34 2.01
C ALA A 25 -12.45 -4.24 0.95
N MET A 26 -11.61 -3.23 1.18
CA MET A 26 -11.30 -2.18 0.18
C MET A 26 -10.71 -2.80 -1.09
N LEU A 27 -9.69 -3.64 -0.96
CA LEU A 27 -9.07 -4.33 -2.07
C LEU A 27 -10.09 -5.14 -2.88
N ALA A 28 -11.00 -5.84 -2.21
CA ALA A 28 -12.05 -6.64 -2.86
C ALA A 28 -13.06 -5.81 -3.66
N ARG A 29 -13.20 -4.50 -3.39
CA ARG A 29 -14.08 -3.59 -4.15
C ARG A 29 -13.48 -3.17 -5.49
N HIS A 30 -12.16 -3.05 -5.56
CA HIS A 30 -11.44 -2.61 -6.76
C HIS A 30 -11.19 -3.78 -7.71
N ALA A 31 -11.19 -3.54 -9.03
CA ALA A 31 -10.82 -4.58 -10.00
C ALA A 31 -9.30 -4.71 -10.15
N ASP A 32 -8.80 -5.83 -10.66
CA ASP A 32 -7.38 -6.00 -10.94
C ASP A 32 -6.96 -5.10 -12.12
N GLY A 33 -5.90 -4.32 -11.94
CA GLY A 33 -5.45 -3.26 -12.85
C GLY A 33 -6.21 -1.94 -12.70
N ALA A 34 -7.21 -1.86 -11.81
CA ALA A 34 -7.95 -0.63 -11.58
C ALA A 34 -7.18 0.35 -10.69
N VAL A 35 -7.27 1.63 -11.04
CA VAL A 35 -6.82 2.74 -10.21
C VAL A 35 -7.82 2.93 -9.07
N VAL A 36 -7.31 3.18 -7.87
CA VAL A 36 -8.12 3.57 -6.71
C VAL A 36 -8.51 5.04 -6.90
N GLU A 37 -9.62 5.27 -7.58
CA GLU A 37 -10.16 6.62 -7.84
C GLU A 37 -10.91 7.19 -6.62
N ASP A 38 -11.36 6.33 -5.70
CA ASP A 38 -12.02 6.78 -4.48
C ASP A 38 -11.03 7.53 -3.59
N ARG A 39 -11.35 8.80 -3.31
CA ARG A 39 -10.48 9.68 -2.52
C ARG A 39 -10.32 9.20 -1.08
N SER A 40 -11.34 8.57 -0.49
CA SER A 40 -11.25 8.06 0.89
C SER A 40 -10.33 6.84 0.94
N ASP A 41 -10.45 5.94 -0.03
CA ASP A 41 -9.57 4.77 -0.14
C ASP A 41 -8.13 5.20 -0.43
N HIS A 42 -7.93 6.20 -1.30
CA HIS A 42 -6.61 6.77 -1.58
C HIS A 42 -5.98 7.34 -0.31
N ASP A 43 -6.73 8.18 0.43
CA ASP A 43 -6.27 8.83 1.65
C ASP A 43 -5.92 7.81 2.76
N ASP A 44 -6.70 6.73 2.89
CA ASP A 44 -6.37 5.61 3.79
C ASP A 44 -5.06 4.91 3.43
N LEU A 45 -4.78 4.74 2.13
CA LEU A 45 -3.57 4.09 1.65
C LEU A 45 -2.34 4.98 1.85
N VAL A 46 -2.46 6.30 1.64
CA VAL A 46 -1.40 7.27 1.97
C VAL A 46 -1.10 7.22 3.45
N ALA A 47 -2.12 7.33 4.30
CA ALA A 47 -1.94 7.37 5.74
C ALA A 47 -1.35 6.05 6.30
N LEU A 48 -1.70 4.91 5.68
CA LEU A 48 -1.08 3.62 5.99
C LEU A 48 0.41 3.59 5.60
N LEU A 49 0.77 4.19 4.46
CA LEU A 49 2.14 4.28 3.99
C LEU A 49 2.99 5.17 4.90
N GLU A 50 2.49 6.34 5.27
CA GLU A 50 3.15 7.26 6.21
C GLU A 50 3.44 6.56 7.54
N ARG A 51 2.45 5.88 8.11
CA ARG A 51 2.62 5.12 9.35
C ARG A 51 3.67 4.01 9.21
N TYR A 52 3.77 3.40 8.03
CA TYR A 52 4.76 2.38 7.75
C TYR A 52 6.18 2.97 7.66
N GLU A 53 6.33 4.15 7.03
CA GLU A 53 7.58 4.90 7.02
C GLU A 53 8.00 5.35 8.43
N GLU A 54 7.06 5.81 9.27
CA GLU A 54 7.33 6.11 10.67
C GLU A 54 7.77 4.88 11.48
N ALA A 55 7.24 3.70 11.14
CA ALA A 55 7.57 2.45 11.82
C ALA A 55 8.90 1.84 11.36
N ILE A 56 9.37 2.17 10.15
CA ILE A 56 10.69 1.75 9.67
C ILE A 56 11.73 2.77 10.14
N THR A 57 12.59 2.37 11.06
CA THR A 57 13.75 3.19 11.48
C THR A 57 14.89 3.16 10.44
N ASP A 58 14.93 2.14 9.57
CA ASP A 58 16.02 1.93 8.59
C ASP A 58 15.44 1.40 7.27
N GLY A 59 15.26 2.28 6.29
CA GLY A 59 14.72 1.93 4.98
C GLY A 59 14.51 3.16 4.09
N SER A 60 14.72 2.99 2.78
CA SER A 60 14.39 4.05 1.81
C SER A 60 12.91 4.40 1.85
N SER A 61 12.61 5.69 1.85
CA SER A 61 11.24 6.22 1.82
C SER A 61 10.47 5.59 0.67
N LYS A 62 9.40 4.88 0.99
CA LYS A 62 8.51 4.29 -0.02
C LYS A 62 7.71 5.37 -0.73
N THR A 63 7.41 6.47 -0.07
CA THR A 63 6.70 7.61 -0.65
C THR A 63 7.63 8.39 -1.59
N GLY A 64 8.93 8.43 -1.30
CA GLY A 64 9.94 9.08 -2.14
C GLY A 64 9.57 10.54 -2.45
N VAL A 65 9.25 10.81 -3.72
CA VAL A 65 8.83 12.13 -4.26
C VAL A 65 7.32 12.42 -4.13
N GLY A 66 6.54 11.47 -3.58
CA GLY A 66 5.07 11.55 -3.48
C GLY A 66 4.38 10.45 -4.29
N ILE A 67 3.23 9.98 -3.78
CA ILE A 67 2.34 9.08 -4.51
C ILE A 67 1.43 9.90 -5.43
N ASP A 68 1.38 9.51 -6.70
CA ASP A 68 0.46 10.03 -7.71
C ASP A 68 -0.90 9.32 -7.62
N HIS A 69 -0.91 7.99 -7.69
CA HIS A 69 -2.11 7.18 -7.56
C HIS A 69 -1.81 5.77 -7.07
N PHE A 70 -2.83 5.09 -6.53
CA PHE A 70 -2.74 3.67 -6.19
C PHE A 70 -3.46 2.81 -7.22
N THR A 71 -2.92 1.63 -7.48
CA THR A 71 -3.56 0.61 -8.30
C THR A 71 -3.70 -0.69 -7.52
N ARG A 72 -4.76 -1.44 -7.81
CA ARG A 72 -4.84 -2.84 -7.39
C ARG A 72 -4.15 -3.69 -8.46
N THR A 73 -3.07 -4.37 -8.10
CA THR A 73 -2.40 -5.33 -9.00
C THR A 73 -2.55 -6.74 -8.46
N ARG A 74 -2.91 -7.67 -9.34
CA ARG A 74 -2.88 -9.10 -9.01
C ARG A 74 -1.47 -9.63 -9.22
N ASN A 75 -0.75 -9.84 -8.13
CA ASN A 75 0.57 -10.46 -8.20
C ASN A 75 0.39 -11.97 -8.40
N ASN A 76 0.85 -12.49 -9.52
CA ASN A 76 0.92 -13.92 -9.76
C ASN A 76 2.32 -14.39 -9.36
N PHE A 77 2.42 -15.08 -8.22
CA PHE A 77 3.68 -15.65 -7.76
C PHE A 77 3.50 -17.14 -7.46
N ASN A 78 4.32 -17.98 -8.10
CA ASN A 78 4.36 -19.43 -7.85
C ASN A 78 3.00 -20.15 -7.94
N GLY A 79 2.10 -19.68 -8.82
CA GLY A 79 0.76 -20.24 -9.00
C GLY A 79 -0.32 -19.67 -8.05
N TYR A 80 0.05 -18.76 -7.15
CA TYR A 80 -0.89 -18.03 -6.29
C TYR A 80 -1.12 -16.62 -6.83
N SER A 81 -2.39 -16.28 -7.07
CA SER A 81 -2.82 -14.93 -7.41
C SER A 81 -3.21 -14.18 -6.14
N THR A 82 -2.33 -13.30 -5.66
CA THR A 82 -2.62 -12.46 -4.50
C THR A 82 -2.85 -11.02 -4.96
N PRO A 83 -4.06 -10.46 -4.78
CA PRO A 83 -4.28 -9.05 -5.04
C PRO A 83 -3.53 -8.20 -4.00
N SER A 84 -2.86 -7.15 -4.47
CA SER A 84 -2.05 -6.23 -3.66
C SER A 84 -2.20 -4.81 -4.17
N PHE A 85 -2.00 -3.83 -3.29
CA PHE A 85 -1.96 -2.42 -3.66
C PHE A 85 -0.54 -2.01 -4.10
N TRP A 86 -0.48 -1.17 -5.13
CA TRP A 86 0.73 -0.58 -5.66
C TRP A 86 0.57 0.94 -5.67
N GLY A 87 1.50 1.64 -5.03
CA GLY A 87 1.58 3.10 -5.09
C GLY A 87 2.47 3.50 -6.26
N HIS A 88 1.90 4.19 -7.25
CA HIS A 88 2.64 4.82 -8.33
C HIS A 88 3.08 6.21 -7.88
N ARG A 89 4.38 6.46 -7.95
CA ARG A 89 5.00 7.74 -7.59
C ARG A 89 4.94 8.72 -8.76
N THR A 90 5.07 10.01 -8.45
CA THR A 90 5.06 11.09 -9.46
C THR A 90 6.27 11.06 -10.41
N ASP A 91 7.36 10.39 -10.04
CA ASP A 91 8.53 10.15 -10.90
C ASP A 91 8.34 9.00 -11.90
N GLY A 92 7.17 8.34 -11.88
CA GLY A 92 6.85 7.20 -12.74
C GLY A 92 7.34 5.85 -12.20
N THR A 93 7.98 5.81 -11.02
CA THR A 93 8.28 4.55 -10.34
C THR A 93 7.06 4.02 -9.59
N ALA A 94 7.00 2.72 -9.33
CA ALA A 94 5.91 2.12 -8.56
C ALA A 94 6.48 1.29 -7.42
N THR A 95 5.93 1.50 -6.22
CA THR A 95 6.23 0.68 -5.06
C THR A 95 5.02 -0.15 -4.69
N GLY A 96 5.18 -1.47 -4.66
CA GLY A 96 4.21 -2.30 -3.96
C GLY A 96 4.34 -2.06 -2.45
N PHE A 97 3.26 -2.29 -1.71
CA PHE A 97 3.38 -2.53 -0.28
C PHE A 97 2.36 -3.56 0.17
N SER A 98 2.81 -4.50 0.98
CA SER A 98 1.95 -5.53 1.55
C SER A 98 1.39 -5.03 2.88
N TYR A 99 0.08 -4.74 2.91
CA TYR A 99 -0.66 -4.38 4.13
C TYR A 99 -0.65 -5.49 5.21
N ILE A 100 -0.19 -6.70 4.86
CA ILE A 100 -0.20 -7.89 5.71
C ILE A 100 1.06 -7.98 6.57
N SER A 101 2.25 -7.76 6.00
CA SER A 101 3.52 -7.97 6.72
C SER A 101 4.30 -6.70 7.03
N GLY A 102 3.98 -5.55 6.42
CA GLY A 102 4.88 -4.41 6.54
C GLY A 102 6.26 -4.79 6.00
N GLU A 103 6.27 -5.51 4.88
CA GLU A 103 7.50 -5.79 4.14
C GLU A 103 7.38 -5.08 2.80
N SER A 104 8.48 -4.46 2.41
CA SER A 104 8.67 -3.88 1.08
C SER A 104 8.70 -5.02 0.06
N PRO A 105 7.70 -5.15 -0.84
CA PRO A 105 7.96 -5.89 -2.06
C PRO A 105 9.11 -5.20 -2.77
N ARG A 106 10.05 -6.03 -3.21
CA ARG A 106 11.23 -5.69 -4.01
C ARG A 106 10.88 -4.56 -4.98
N GLU A 107 11.59 -3.43 -4.90
CA GLU A 107 11.42 -2.36 -5.87
C GLU A 107 11.53 -2.99 -7.26
N LEU A 108 10.44 -2.92 -8.03
CA LEU A 108 10.45 -3.42 -9.40
C LEU A 108 11.24 -2.36 -10.15
N GLY A 109 12.56 -2.50 -10.12
CA GLY A 109 13.48 -1.62 -10.81
C GLY A 109 12.96 -1.43 -12.22
N ALA A 110 12.74 -0.18 -12.60
CA ALA A 110 12.46 0.22 -13.96
C ALA A 110 13.65 -0.20 -14.83
N SER A 111 13.69 -1.47 -15.23
CA SER A 111 14.63 -1.96 -16.22
C SER A 111 14.20 -1.37 -17.56
N GLY A 112 14.93 -0.32 -17.95
CA GLY A 112 15.20 0.01 -19.34
C GLY A 112 14.11 0.79 -20.07
N ARG A 113 14.16 2.12 -19.93
CA ARG A 113 13.89 3.01 -21.06
C ARG A 113 15.10 3.90 -21.30
N ALA A 114 16.03 3.39 -22.11
CA ALA A 114 16.77 4.08 -23.18
C ALA A 114 17.78 3.09 -23.79
#